data_AF-A0A077KN82-F1
#
_entry.id   AF-A0A077KN82-F1
#
_cell.length_a   1.000
_cell.length_b   1.000
_cell.length_c   1.000
_cell.angle_alpha   90.00
_cell.angle_beta   90.00
_cell.angle_gamma   90.00
#
_symmetry.space_group_name_H-M   'P 1'
#
loop_
_entity.id
_entity.type
_entity.pdbx_description
1 polymer ?
#
loop_
_entity_poly.entity_id
_entity_poly.type
_entity_poly.pdbx_seq_one_letter_code
_entity_poly.pdbx_strand_id
1 'polypeptide(L)'
;MASVSKEHTERGVEGNFIQVCHGKKAPLQRMKKGDYIIVYSSKIKMNSSEKLQNFTAIGKVMDEEVYSFQMTETFNPFRRDIEFYDCKECSIIPLIGQLDFIENKKFWGYPFRYGHFEISEKDFNLIASKMI
;
A
#
# COMPACT_ATOMS: atom_id res chain seq x y z
N MET A 1 3.87 -4.67 -0.43
CA MET A 1 2.41 -4.38 -0.45
C MET A 1 2.02 -3.58 0.79
N ALA A 2 1.19 -2.54 0.64
CA ALA A 2 0.61 -1.77 1.74
C ALA A 2 -0.93 -1.77 1.65
N SER A 3 -1.62 -1.87 2.78
CA SER A 3 -3.08 -1.81 2.86
C SER A 3 -3.52 -0.49 3.49
N VAL A 4 -4.08 0.41 2.68
CA VAL A 4 -4.43 1.80 3.05
C VAL A 4 -5.75 2.18 2.36
N SER A 5 -6.66 2.88 3.03
CA SER A 5 -7.90 3.36 2.39
C SER A 5 -7.61 4.33 1.25
N LYS A 6 -8.47 4.37 0.22
CA LYS A 6 -8.28 5.19 -0.98
C LYS A 6 -7.98 6.66 -0.66
N GLU A 7 -8.76 7.27 0.23
CA GLU A 7 -8.58 8.67 0.67
C GLU A 7 -7.18 8.93 1.26
N HIS A 8 -6.63 7.98 2.00
CA HIS A 8 -5.28 8.11 2.56
C HIS A 8 -4.20 7.83 1.51
N THR A 9 -4.48 6.92 0.57
CA THR A 9 -3.60 6.69 -0.59
C THR A 9 -3.48 7.95 -1.42
N GLU A 10 -4.58 8.64 -1.73
CA GLU A 10 -4.57 9.88 -2.52
C GLU A 10 -3.72 10.97 -1.87
N ARG A 11 -3.88 11.18 -0.55
CA ARG A 11 -3.01 12.10 0.21
C ARG A 11 -1.53 11.73 0.15
N GLY A 12 -1.23 10.42 0.19
CA GLY A 12 0.14 9.92 0.07
C GLY A 12 0.72 10.15 -1.33
N VAL A 13 -0.09 9.93 -2.37
CA VAL A 13 0.28 10.18 -3.77
C VAL A 13 0.53 11.66 -4.00
N GLU A 14 -0.38 12.55 -3.59
CA GLU A 14 -0.21 14.01 -3.70
C GLU A 14 1.04 14.51 -2.94
N GLY A 15 1.36 13.88 -1.82
CA GLY A 15 2.51 14.25 -0.99
C GLY A 15 3.79 13.45 -1.27
N ASN A 16 3.81 12.53 -2.23
CA ASN A 16 4.93 11.61 -2.50
C ASN A 16 5.46 10.86 -1.26
N PHE A 17 4.56 10.41 -0.39
CA PHE A 17 4.94 9.66 0.81
C PHE A 17 4.02 8.46 1.04
N ILE A 18 4.49 7.50 1.85
CA ILE A 18 3.63 6.49 2.45
C ILE A 18 3.68 6.52 3.97
N GLN A 19 2.50 6.28 4.56
CA GLN A 19 2.28 6.13 5.98
C GLN A 19 1.44 4.86 6.22
N VAL A 20 2.03 3.85 6.85
CA VAL A 20 1.38 2.54 7.06
C VAL A 20 1.23 2.19 8.53
N CYS A 21 0.38 1.20 8.83
CA CYS A 21 0.23 0.60 10.16
C CYS A 21 -0.01 1.65 11.28
N HIS A 22 -0.90 2.62 11.05
CA HIS A 22 -1.18 3.73 11.97
C HIS A 22 0.01 4.67 12.24
N GLY A 23 0.92 4.81 11.27
CA GLY A 23 2.07 5.72 11.39
C GLY A 23 3.25 5.13 12.17
N LYS A 24 3.32 3.80 12.29
CA LYS A 24 4.45 3.13 12.96
C LYS A 24 5.73 3.22 12.12
N LYS A 25 6.87 3.39 12.79
CA LYS A 25 8.20 3.43 12.16
C LYS A 25 8.66 2.07 11.61
N ALA A 26 8.46 1.01 12.38
CA ALA A 26 9.07 -0.31 12.10
C ALA A 26 8.72 -0.90 10.72
N PRO A 27 7.47 -0.81 10.20
CA PRO A 27 7.16 -1.29 8.86
C PRO A 27 7.89 -0.53 7.75
N LEU A 28 8.08 0.79 7.91
CA LEU A 28 8.77 1.63 6.94
C LEU A 28 10.27 1.34 6.92
N GLN A 29 10.87 1.04 8.07
CA GLN A 29 12.30 0.69 8.16
C GLN A 29 12.66 -0.64 7.48
N ARG A 30 11.67 -1.49 7.17
CA ARG A 30 11.91 -2.73 6.41
C ARG A 30 12.06 -2.50 4.91
N MET A 31 11.57 -1.37 4.40
CA MET A 31 11.76 -0.98 3.01
C MET A 31 13.21 -0.52 2.81
N LYS A 32 13.73 -0.64 1.60
CA LYS A 32 15.03 -0.11 1.19
C LYS A 32 14.87 0.83 0.01
N LYS A 33 15.85 1.69 -0.21
CA LYS A 33 15.89 2.51 -1.42
C LYS A 33 15.82 1.61 -2.65
N GLY A 34 14.91 1.93 -3.55
CA GLY A 34 14.70 1.21 -4.79
C GLY A 34 13.71 0.04 -4.71
N ASP A 35 13.23 -0.31 -3.51
CA ASP A 35 12.11 -1.24 -3.36
C ASP A 35 10.85 -0.65 -4.01
N TYR A 36 9.97 -1.53 -4.47
CA TYR A 36 8.69 -1.13 -5.03
C TYR A 36 7.57 -1.30 -4.00
N ILE A 37 6.56 -0.44 -4.13
CA ILE A 37 5.36 -0.50 -3.31
C ILE A 37 4.12 -0.50 -4.19
N ILE A 38 3.19 -1.37 -3.84
CA ILE A 38 1.81 -1.36 -4.32
C ILE A 38 0.92 -1.09 -3.13
N VAL A 39 -0.03 -0.19 -3.30
CA VAL A 39 -1.06 0.12 -2.31
C VAL A 39 -2.36 -0.55 -2.72
N TYR A 40 -2.90 -1.36 -1.81
CA TYR A 40 -4.23 -1.94 -1.88
C TYR A 40 -5.18 -1.18 -0.95
N SER A 41 -6.35 -0.84 -1.47
CA SER A 41 -7.41 -0.17 -0.74
C SER A 41 -8.65 -1.05 -0.64
N SER A 42 -8.87 -1.61 0.55
CA SER A 42 -10.08 -2.39 0.84
C SER A 42 -11.35 -1.54 0.87
N LYS A 43 -11.21 -0.25 1.18
CA LYS A 43 -12.30 0.72 1.37
C LYS A 43 -11.94 2.08 0.79
N ILE A 44 -12.97 2.87 0.44
CA ILE A 44 -12.78 4.26 0.00
C ILE A 44 -12.29 5.12 1.17
N LYS A 45 -13.05 5.13 2.27
CA LYS A 45 -12.72 5.85 3.50
C LYS A 45 -12.43 4.88 4.64
N MET A 46 -11.51 5.23 5.52
CA MET A 46 -11.08 4.38 6.64
C MET A 46 -12.26 3.96 7.55
N ASN A 47 -13.14 4.92 7.88
CA ASN A 47 -14.27 4.73 8.78
C ASN A 47 -15.58 4.34 8.06
N SER A 48 -15.52 4.02 6.76
CA SER A 48 -16.68 3.61 5.97
C SER A 48 -16.83 2.08 5.91
N SER A 49 -18.04 1.61 5.63
CA SER A 49 -18.33 0.22 5.24
C SER A 49 -18.23 0.01 3.72
N GLU A 50 -18.15 1.10 2.95
CA GLU A 50 -18.05 1.08 1.50
C GLU A 50 -16.72 0.47 1.04
N LYS A 51 -16.84 -0.62 0.27
CA LYS A 51 -15.71 -1.39 -0.22
C LYS A 51 -15.20 -0.79 -1.53
N LEU A 52 -13.89 -0.83 -1.70
CA LEU A 52 -13.24 -0.53 -2.98
C LEU A 52 -12.59 -1.80 -3.54
N GLN A 53 -11.71 -2.43 -2.75
CA GLN A 53 -11.02 -3.68 -3.10
C GLN A 53 -10.19 -3.58 -4.38
N ASN A 54 -9.49 -2.46 -4.53
CA ASN A 54 -8.61 -2.17 -5.66
C ASN A 54 -7.15 -2.00 -5.21
N PHE A 55 -6.23 -2.29 -6.12
CA PHE A 55 -4.89 -1.70 -6.11
C PHE A 55 -5.01 -0.27 -6.64
N THR A 56 -4.50 0.70 -5.87
CA THR A 56 -4.83 2.12 -6.03
C THR A 56 -3.63 3.03 -6.24
N ALA A 57 -2.42 2.55 -5.94
CA ALA A 57 -1.19 3.24 -6.27
C ALA A 57 -0.04 2.24 -6.40
N ILE A 58 0.96 2.60 -7.20
CA ILE A 58 2.21 1.87 -7.37
C ILE A 58 3.36 2.88 -7.47
N GLY A 59 4.49 2.56 -6.86
CA GLY A 59 5.64 3.47 -6.83
C GLY A 59 6.91 2.81 -6.33
N LYS A 60 7.93 3.63 -6.14
CA LYS A 60 9.28 3.22 -5.76
C LYS A 60 9.79 4.03 -4.58
N VAL A 61 10.46 3.37 -3.65
CA VAL A 61 11.05 3.98 -2.47
C VAL A 61 12.26 4.82 -2.86
N MET A 62 12.25 6.10 -2.50
CA MET A 62 13.22 7.09 -2.99
C MET A 62 14.55 7.08 -2.25
N ASP A 63 14.50 6.89 -0.93
CA ASP A 63 15.65 6.98 -0.05
C ASP A 63 15.55 5.98 1.11
N GLU A 64 16.51 6.06 2.03
CA GLU A 64 16.57 5.25 3.25
C GLU A 64 15.94 5.93 4.47
N GLU A 65 15.46 7.16 4.34
CA GLU A 65 15.06 7.98 5.46
C GLU A 65 13.59 7.71 5.86
N VAL A 66 13.39 7.46 7.15
CA VAL A 66 12.06 7.40 7.75
C VAL A 66 11.95 8.53 8.75
N TYR A 67 11.15 9.53 8.41
CA TYR A 67 11.00 10.76 9.18
C TYR A 67 9.63 10.81 9.88
N SER A 68 9.57 11.58 10.96
CA SER A 68 8.31 11.85 11.66
C SER A 68 7.64 13.10 11.08
N PHE A 69 6.32 13.09 10.95
CA PHE A 69 5.54 14.23 10.48
C PHE A 69 4.43 14.56 11.48
N GLN A 70 4.51 15.74 12.10
CA GLN A 70 3.50 16.16 13.07
C GLN A 70 2.20 16.54 12.34
N MET A 71 1.17 15.68 12.45
CA MET A 71 -0.15 15.96 11.89
C MET A 71 -1.03 16.74 12.86
N THR A 72 -0.94 16.42 14.16
CA THR A 72 -1.62 17.13 15.24
C THR A 72 -0.71 17.19 16.47
N GLU A 73 -1.12 17.88 17.53
CA GLU A 73 -0.39 17.92 18.81
C GLU A 73 -0.13 16.52 19.40
N THR A 74 -1.05 15.57 19.17
CA THR A 74 -1.00 14.22 19.76
C THR A 74 -0.68 13.13 18.74
N PHE A 75 -0.53 13.46 17.46
CA PHE A 75 -0.28 12.49 16.40
C PHE A 75 0.90 12.91 15.52
N ASN A 76 2.02 12.19 15.71
CA ASN A 76 3.26 12.34 14.97
C ASN A 76 3.64 11.01 14.26
N PRO A 77 2.95 10.65 13.17
CA PRO A 77 3.27 9.44 12.41
C PRO A 77 4.63 9.49 11.72
N PHE A 78 5.15 8.31 11.40
CA PHE A 78 6.30 8.16 10.52
C PHE A 78 5.87 8.02 9.06
N ARG A 79 6.66 8.62 8.18
CA ARG A 79 6.50 8.61 6.72
C ARG A 79 7.81 8.20 6.04
N ARG A 80 7.68 7.81 4.78
CA ARG A 80 8.81 7.53 3.87
C ARG A 80 8.45 8.00 2.47
N ASP A 81 9.42 8.57 1.78
CA ASP A 81 9.20 9.16 0.46
C ASP A 81 9.14 8.10 -0.63
N ILE A 82 8.14 8.25 -1.49
CA ILE A 82 7.82 7.34 -2.59
C ILE A 82 7.65 8.16 -3.86
N GLU A 83 8.34 7.77 -4.92
CA GLU A 83 8.04 8.21 -6.28
C GLU A 83 6.91 7.34 -6.81
N PHE A 84 5.70 7.90 -6.89
CA PHE A 84 4.55 7.22 -7.45
C PHE A 84 4.53 7.32 -8.97
N TYR A 85 4.07 6.24 -9.62
CA TYR A 85 3.89 6.21 -11.07
C TYR A 85 2.44 6.54 -11.43
N ASP A 86 2.27 7.15 -12.61
CA ASP A 86 0.96 7.23 -13.25
C ASP A 86 0.43 5.81 -13.48
N CYS A 87 -0.74 5.53 -12.94
CA CYS A 87 -1.33 4.20 -12.99
C CYS A 87 -2.86 4.24 -13.01
N LYS A 88 -3.43 3.14 -13.48
CA LYS A 88 -4.86 2.86 -13.41
C LYS A 88 -5.15 1.98 -12.19
N GLU A 89 -6.26 2.26 -11.52
CA GLU A 89 -6.74 1.36 -10.47
C GLU A 89 -7.14 0.00 -11.06
N CYS A 90 -6.85 -1.07 -10.32
CA CYS A 90 -7.18 -2.43 -10.72
C CYS A 90 -7.88 -3.18 -9.58
N SER A 91 -9.02 -3.81 -9.87
CA SER A 91 -9.70 -4.66 -8.88
C SER A 91 -8.87 -5.91 -8.57
N ILE A 92 -8.78 -6.26 -7.29
CA ILE A 92 -8.12 -7.51 -6.89
C ILE A 92 -8.94 -8.76 -7.25
N ILE A 93 -10.27 -8.62 -7.38
CA ILE A 93 -11.20 -9.75 -7.46
C ILE A 93 -10.84 -10.75 -8.59
N PRO A 94 -10.54 -10.31 -9.83
CA PRO A 94 -10.15 -11.23 -10.91
C PRO A 94 -8.75 -11.84 -10.72
N LEU A 95 -7.93 -11.25 -9.86
CA LEU A 95 -6.53 -11.63 -9.65
C LEU A 95 -6.35 -12.60 -8.47
N ILE A 96 -7.34 -12.75 -7.58
CA ILE A 96 -7.25 -13.57 -6.36
C ILE A 96 -6.69 -14.98 -6.64
N GLY A 97 -7.18 -15.63 -7.71
CA GLY A 97 -6.77 -16.99 -8.08
C GLY A 97 -5.31 -17.11 -8.53
N GLN A 98 -4.68 -16.00 -8.93
CA GLN A 98 -3.35 -15.95 -9.54
C GLN A 98 -2.25 -15.43 -8.59
N LEU A 99 -2.65 -14.77 -7.50
CA LEU A 99 -1.72 -14.15 -6.54
C LEU A 99 -1.22 -15.17 -5.51
N ASP A 100 0.07 -15.45 -5.52
CA ASP A 100 0.69 -16.48 -4.67
C ASP A 100 0.66 -16.10 -3.18
N PHE A 101 0.79 -14.82 -2.84
CA PHE A 101 0.67 -14.35 -1.45
C PHE A 101 -0.72 -14.62 -0.82
N ILE A 102 -1.73 -14.93 -1.65
CA ILE A 102 -3.05 -15.35 -1.18
C ILE A 102 -3.09 -16.87 -1.11
N GLU A 103 -2.63 -17.44 0.00
CA GLU A 103 -2.58 -18.89 0.20
C GLU A 103 -3.98 -19.52 0.21
N ASN A 104 -4.92 -18.90 0.94
CA ASN A 104 -6.30 -19.37 1.03
C ASN A 104 -7.27 -18.46 0.26
N LYS A 105 -7.68 -18.90 -0.93
CA LYS A 105 -8.55 -18.13 -1.84
C LYS A 105 -9.94 -17.85 -1.26
N LYS A 106 -10.44 -18.68 -0.34
CA LYS A 106 -11.71 -18.44 0.37
C LYS A 106 -11.59 -17.30 1.39
N PHE A 107 -10.41 -17.12 1.99
CA PHE A 107 -10.10 -16.07 2.95
C PHE A 107 -9.07 -15.08 2.41
N TRP A 108 -9.28 -14.65 1.17
CA TRP A 108 -8.29 -13.87 0.43
C TRP A 108 -7.93 -12.52 1.07
N GLY A 109 -8.81 -11.98 1.92
CA GLY A 109 -8.58 -10.74 2.66
C GLY A 109 -7.56 -10.85 3.80
N TYR A 110 -7.20 -12.07 4.21
CA TYR A 110 -6.39 -12.32 5.41
C TYR A 110 -5.00 -11.68 5.38
N PRO A 111 -4.20 -11.73 4.29
CA PRO A 111 -2.88 -11.10 4.25
C PRO A 111 -2.91 -9.59 4.52
N PHE A 112 -3.97 -8.90 4.10
CA PHE A 112 -4.08 -7.45 4.23
C PHE A 112 -4.25 -6.96 5.68
N ARG A 113 -4.58 -7.86 6.63
CA ARG A 113 -4.67 -7.52 8.06
C ARG A 113 -3.35 -7.05 8.65
N TYR A 114 -2.22 -7.40 8.03
CA TYR A 114 -0.89 -6.99 8.50
C TYR A 114 -0.58 -5.51 8.19
N GLY A 115 -1.35 -4.88 7.29
CA GLY A 115 -1.16 -3.47 6.90
C GLY A 115 0.04 -3.24 5.98
N HIS A 116 1.15 -3.96 6.19
CA HIS A 116 2.35 -3.93 5.34
C HIS A 116 3.03 -5.29 5.35
N PHE A 117 3.26 -5.85 4.17
CA PHE A 117 3.91 -7.15 3.98
C PHE A 117 4.59 -7.24 2.61
N GLU A 118 5.57 -8.12 2.51
CA GLU A 118 6.31 -8.42 1.28
C GLU A 118 5.50 -9.39 0.39
N ILE A 119 5.62 -9.23 -0.93
CA ILE A 119 5.04 -10.13 -1.92
C ILE A 119 6.15 -10.55 -2.90
N SER A 120 5.95 -11.67 -3.58
CA SER A 120 6.91 -12.13 -4.59
C SER A 120 7.02 -11.15 -5.77
N GLU A 121 8.15 -11.18 -6.47
CA GLU A 121 8.33 -10.42 -7.71
C GLU A 121 7.28 -10.80 -8.76
N LYS A 122 6.93 -12.08 -8.85
CA LYS A 122 5.87 -12.58 -9.74
C LYS A 122 4.53 -11.91 -9.46
N ASP A 123 4.11 -11.84 -8.20
CA ASP A 123 2.85 -11.19 -7.81
C ASP A 123 2.90 -9.69 -8.07
N PHE A 124 4.03 -9.05 -7.77
CA PHE A 124 4.26 -7.64 -8.08
C PHE A 124 4.09 -7.38 -9.57
N ASN A 125 4.79 -8.14 -10.43
CA ASN A 125 4.74 -7.97 -11.88
C ASN A 125 3.34 -8.20 -12.45
N LEU A 126 2.60 -9.20 -11.94
CA LEU A 126 1.22 -9.46 -12.35
C LEU A 126 0.29 -8.27 -12.03
N ILE A 127 0.42 -7.68 -10.84
CA ILE A 127 -0.41 -6.52 -10.47
C ILE A 127 0.03 -5.29 -11.27
N ALA A 128 1.33 -5.04 -11.35
CA ALA A 128 1.90 -3.91 -12.06
C ALA A 128 1.46 -3.90 -13.53
N SER A 129 1.46 -5.06 -14.21
CA SER A 129 1.01 -5.16 -15.62
C SER A 129 -0.49 -4.88 -15.84
N LYS A 130 -1.27 -4.72 -14.77
CA LYS A 130 -2.68 -4.32 -14.84
C LYS A 130 -2.89 -2.85 -14.47
N MET A 131 -1.88 -2.24 -13.87
CA MET A 131 -1.90 -0.86 -13.40
C MET A 131 -1.19 0.09 -14.37
N ILE A 132 -0.09 -0.37 -14.97
CA ILE A 132 0.80 0.37 -15.87
C ILE A 132 0.77 -0.25 -17.26
#